data_AF-A0A7J5ZMD6-F1
#
_entry.id   AF-A0A7J5ZMD6-F1
#
_cell.length_a   1.000
_cell.length_b   1.000
_cell.length_c   1.000
_cell.angle_alpha   90.00
_cell.angle_beta   90.00
_cell.angle_gamma   90.00
#
_symmetry.space_group_name_H-M   'P 1'
#
loop_
_entity.id
_entity.type
_entity.pdbx_description
1 polymer ?
#
loop_
_entity_poly.entity_id
_entity_poly.type
_entity_poly.pdbx_seq_one_letter_code
_entity_poly.pdbx_strand_id
1 'polypeptide(L)'
;MTPAECIVFTDAEPEVSDSCSSAEERPGFPGPLTSNEMLKQDLIWFIHFQAHECYKKIDERDQVEAYFFWQIMELFCREDGEVMMCEVATVFFHIYSWLRKKRLNYEDGNRWKEWCLPLAELLCSSAPDDEHREALIKMGDDLASRRWTYAAHICYVVAKVELGSRSQFELIGCASRVPFGIQVLSKALVRTETYEYVLSLTSGLAQPNFQSWKFCQASRLVFADFNDHAFKYCENIARATFTFPVRIKRSFVERLILLSCKLLDEKAEEPEWLLELRQLHRTKLENSNGDPEQHMASTSHDVVSEIQDSECTLRTGEIPALQSPDLEQHNLTSQSQSVCSTAVFESRYTLGKLLGQGGFGSIFEGVRTEDGKEVAIKFVQKIKVKTMTIPGETQELPVEVALMKMVSRPPRCSNVVELLEWFNMDDQYVMVLERPSPCMDLCTFTKLQGDCLPEAQARDVMLQVIRAAHHCCDRGVLHRDIKEENLLINTDTLEVKLIDFGSGDLLKDTPYEEYSGTYFLKPPELLKNDKYMGIPATIWGLGVLLFSLLCGVYRFDIHENVFDAHLELCPDLSRECFDLIMWCLEFNPEMRPSFDDLVRHEWFTEAVQDKVEVRQRGYSTPN
;
A
#
# COMPACT_ATOMS: atom_id res chain seq x y z
N MET A 1 23.94 -53.37 -23.97
CA MET A 1 22.72 -53.98 -23.40
C MET A 1 22.39 -53.19 -22.15
N THR A 2 21.15 -52.70 -22.12
CA THR A 2 20.51 -51.80 -21.16
C THR A 2 20.29 -52.46 -19.78
N PRO A 3 19.94 -51.68 -18.73
CA PRO A 3 18.59 -51.13 -18.51
C PRO A 3 18.64 -49.59 -18.38
N ALA A 4 17.87 -48.70 -19.03
CA ALA A 4 16.54 -48.74 -19.65
C ALA A 4 15.48 -49.41 -18.79
N GLU A 5 15.29 -48.93 -17.57
CA GLU A 5 13.93 -48.82 -17.05
C GLU A 5 13.33 -47.55 -17.64
N CYS A 6 12.48 -47.76 -18.65
CA CYS A 6 11.59 -46.76 -19.17
C CYS A 6 10.85 -46.11 -18.00
N ILE A 7 10.94 -44.79 -17.90
CA ILE A 7 9.88 -44.00 -17.28
C ILE A 7 8.65 -44.23 -18.16
N VAL A 8 7.81 -45.18 -17.74
CA VAL A 8 6.51 -45.42 -18.37
C VAL A 8 5.60 -44.31 -17.90
N PHE A 9 5.56 -43.21 -18.65
CA PHE A 9 4.39 -42.33 -18.62
C PHE A 9 3.33 -43.00 -19.50
N THR A 10 2.30 -43.56 -18.86
CA THR A 10 1.11 -44.04 -19.54
C THR A 10 0.48 -42.89 -20.34
N ASP A 11 -0.04 -43.16 -21.54
CA ASP A 11 -0.82 -42.23 -22.38
C ASP A 11 -2.15 -41.76 -21.70
N ALA A 12 -2.31 -42.02 -20.41
CA ALA A 12 -3.43 -41.56 -19.61
C ALA A 12 -3.30 -40.05 -19.34
N GLU A 13 -4.42 -39.40 -19.02
CA GLU A 13 -4.38 -38.11 -18.31
C GLU A 13 -3.35 -38.19 -17.18
N PRO A 14 -2.59 -37.12 -16.87
CA PRO A 14 -1.56 -37.15 -15.84
C PRO A 14 -2.13 -37.92 -14.63
N GLU A 15 -1.56 -39.08 -14.32
CA GLU A 15 -2.03 -39.95 -13.24
C GLU A 15 -1.81 -39.19 -11.94
N VAL A 16 -2.77 -38.32 -11.60
CA VAL A 16 -2.97 -37.82 -10.26
C VAL A 16 -3.39 -39.05 -9.50
N SER A 17 -2.52 -39.53 -8.60
CA SER A 17 -2.90 -40.59 -7.67
C SER A 17 -4.20 -40.18 -7.01
N ASP A 18 -5.27 -40.93 -7.28
CA ASP A 18 -6.62 -40.73 -6.77
C ASP A 18 -6.72 -40.98 -5.24
N SER A 19 -5.58 -40.99 -4.54
CA SER A 19 -5.48 -41.10 -3.09
C SER A 19 -5.95 -39.86 -2.36
N CYS A 20 -6.02 -38.69 -3.02
CA CYS A 20 -6.52 -37.46 -2.39
C CYS A 20 -8.05 -37.29 -2.55
N SER A 21 -8.79 -38.41 -2.50
CA SER A 21 -10.27 -38.45 -2.56
C SER A 21 -10.95 -38.83 -1.24
N SER A 22 -10.19 -39.04 -0.17
CA SER A 22 -10.72 -38.96 1.21
C SER A 22 -10.53 -37.54 1.76
N ALA A 23 -11.33 -37.17 2.77
CA ALA A 23 -11.30 -35.89 3.46
C ALA A 23 -9.96 -35.64 4.20
N GLU A 24 -8.85 -35.54 3.47
CA GLU A 24 -7.51 -35.27 3.97
C GLU A 24 -7.32 -33.77 4.13
N GLU A 25 -6.79 -33.39 5.29
CA GLU A 25 -6.49 -32.00 5.66
C GLU A 25 -5.61 -31.34 4.60
N ARG A 26 -5.95 -30.10 4.20
CA ARG A 26 -5.12 -29.33 3.27
C ARG A 26 -3.72 -29.16 3.88
N PRO A 27 -2.63 -29.52 3.17
CA PRO A 27 -1.28 -29.29 3.66
C PRO A 27 -1.06 -27.82 3.99
N GLY A 28 -0.65 -27.54 5.22
CA GLY A 28 -0.04 -26.26 5.56
C GLY A 28 1.29 -26.09 4.83
N PHE A 29 1.72 -24.85 4.58
CA PHE A 29 3.06 -24.61 4.08
C PHE A 29 4.10 -24.98 5.14
N PRO A 30 5.08 -25.87 4.87
CA PRO A 30 6.01 -26.39 5.88
C PRO A 30 7.20 -25.45 6.18
N GLY A 31 7.05 -24.16 5.91
CA GLY A 31 8.11 -23.15 6.12
C GLY A 31 8.39 -22.87 7.60
N PRO A 32 9.60 -22.39 7.96
CA PRO A 32 10.68 -22.00 7.06
C PRO A 32 11.41 -23.18 6.42
N LEU A 33 11.58 -23.17 5.09
CA LEU A 33 12.02 -24.38 4.36
C LEU A 33 13.50 -24.71 4.51
N THR A 34 14.33 -23.70 4.75
CA THR A 34 15.77 -23.85 5.02
C THR A 34 16.05 -24.20 6.49
N SER A 35 15.03 -24.61 7.26
CA SER A 35 15.16 -25.04 8.65
C SER A 35 15.67 -26.48 8.73
N ASN A 36 16.43 -26.80 9.78
CA ASN A 36 16.90 -28.16 10.04
C ASN A 36 15.77 -29.13 10.43
N GLU A 37 14.61 -28.60 10.82
CA GLU A 37 13.45 -29.39 11.24
C GLU A 37 12.52 -29.76 10.07
N MET A 38 12.70 -29.13 8.90
CA MET A 38 11.82 -29.34 7.75
C MET A 38 12.10 -30.69 7.09
N LEU A 39 11.06 -31.51 6.91
CA LEU A 39 11.16 -32.78 6.20
C LEU A 39 10.89 -32.58 4.70
N LYS A 40 11.84 -33.00 3.86
CA LYS A 40 11.74 -32.95 2.38
C LYS A 40 10.41 -33.52 1.84
N GLN A 41 9.88 -34.56 2.48
CA GLN A 41 8.63 -35.21 2.09
C GLN A 41 7.40 -34.29 2.28
N ASP A 42 7.40 -33.44 3.30
CA ASP A 42 6.30 -32.49 3.57
C ASP A 42 6.25 -31.41 2.49
N LEU A 43 7.43 -30.95 2.05
CA LEU A 43 7.52 -30.01 0.94
C LEU A 43 7.05 -30.65 -0.38
N ILE A 44 7.43 -31.90 -0.66
CA ILE A 44 6.95 -32.62 -1.86
C ILE A 44 5.42 -32.75 -1.83
N TRP A 45 4.84 -33.12 -0.69
CA TRP A 45 3.39 -33.20 -0.53
C TRP A 45 2.70 -31.85 -0.73
N PHE A 46 3.27 -30.77 -0.18
CA PHE A 46 2.78 -29.41 -0.41
C PHE A 46 2.87 -29.00 -1.89
N ILE A 47 3.98 -29.30 -2.58
CA ILE A 47 4.16 -29.00 -4.01
C ILE A 47 3.11 -29.72 -4.85
N HIS A 48 2.85 -31.00 -4.58
CA HIS A 48 1.79 -31.77 -5.25
C HIS A 48 0.42 -31.14 -5.07
N PHE A 49 0.08 -30.73 -3.84
CA PHE A 49 -1.17 -30.05 -3.56
C PHE A 49 -1.28 -28.72 -4.33
N GLN A 50 -0.23 -27.90 -4.36
CA GLN A 50 -0.24 -26.63 -5.11
C GLN A 50 -0.35 -26.85 -6.62
N ALA A 51 0.34 -27.84 -7.17
CA ALA A 51 0.21 -28.22 -8.58
C ALA A 51 -1.24 -28.64 -8.91
N HIS A 52 -1.87 -29.41 -8.03
CA HIS A 52 -3.27 -29.82 -8.18
C HIS A 52 -4.25 -28.64 -8.10
N GLU A 53 -4.03 -27.67 -7.20
CA GLU A 53 -4.86 -26.46 -7.13
C GLU A 53 -4.70 -25.58 -8.39
N CYS A 54 -3.48 -25.46 -8.93
CA CYS A 54 -3.26 -24.80 -10.22
C CYS A 54 -3.97 -25.55 -11.36
N TYR A 55 -3.95 -26.89 -11.35
CA TYR A 55 -4.63 -27.71 -12.34
C TYR A 55 -6.16 -27.50 -12.34
N LYS A 56 -6.79 -27.46 -11.16
CA LYS A 56 -8.23 -27.20 -11.03
C LYS A 56 -8.64 -25.85 -11.60
N LYS A 57 -7.73 -24.87 -11.53
CA LYS A 57 -7.93 -23.49 -11.94
C LYS A 57 -7.15 -23.13 -13.20
N ILE A 58 -6.82 -24.12 -14.04
CA ILE A 58 -5.87 -23.92 -15.15
C ILE A 58 -6.33 -22.86 -16.17
N ASP A 59 -7.63 -22.59 -16.25
CA ASP A 59 -8.21 -21.56 -17.11
C ASP A 59 -8.11 -20.14 -16.52
N GLU A 60 -7.71 -20.00 -15.24
CA GLU A 60 -7.45 -18.70 -14.61
C GLU A 60 -6.06 -18.17 -15.01
N ARG A 61 -5.92 -16.84 -14.93
CA ARG A 61 -4.68 -16.13 -15.21
C ARG A 61 -3.50 -16.73 -14.45
N ASP A 62 -2.37 -16.88 -15.14
CA ASP A 62 -1.07 -17.28 -14.59
C ASP A 62 -1.02 -18.68 -13.93
N GLN A 63 -2.12 -19.46 -13.97
CA GLN A 63 -2.17 -20.80 -13.37
C GLN A 63 -1.40 -21.83 -14.20
N VAL A 64 -1.30 -21.65 -15.52
CA VAL A 64 -0.47 -22.48 -16.39
C VAL A 64 1.01 -22.33 -16.00
N GLU A 65 1.50 -21.10 -15.91
CA GLU A 65 2.87 -20.80 -15.49
C GLU A 65 3.14 -21.29 -14.07
N ALA A 66 2.18 -21.11 -13.15
CA ALA A 66 2.29 -21.66 -11.80
C ALA A 66 2.36 -23.18 -11.77
N TYR A 67 1.61 -23.86 -12.64
CA TYR A 67 1.66 -25.32 -12.77
C TYR A 67 3.03 -25.80 -13.26
N PHE A 68 3.59 -25.16 -14.29
CA PHE A 68 4.97 -25.41 -14.74
C PHE A 68 5.97 -25.22 -13.59
N PHE A 69 5.86 -24.11 -12.86
CA PHE A 69 6.72 -23.83 -11.73
C PHE A 69 6.70 -24.97 -10.70
N TRP A 70 5.52 -25.41 -10.26
CA TRP A 70 5.41 -26.47 -9.25
C TRP A 70 5.95 -27.82 -9.73
N GLN A 71 5.74 -28.18 -10.99
CA GLN A 71 6.28 -29.41 -11.58
C GLN A 71 7.82 -29.37 -11.67
N ILE A 72 8.40 -28.20 -11.97
CA ILE A 72 9.86 -28.02 -11.96
C ILE A 72 10.41 -28.08 -10.53
N MET A 73 9.74 -27.47 -9.55
CA MET A 73 10.14 -27.54 -8.14
C MET A 73 10.08 -28.98 -7.62
N GLU A 74 9.07 -29.77 -7.99
CA GLU A 74 8.99 -31.18 -7.64
C GLU A 74 10.21 -31.97 -8.14
N LEU A 75 10.56 -31.79 -9.42
CA LEU A 75 11.71 -32.44 -10.04
C LEU A 75 13.02 -32.04 -9.34
N PHE A 76 13.25 -30.74 -9.14
CA PHE A 76 14.42 -30.26 -8.42
C PHE A 76 14.47 -30.75 -6.97
N CYS A 77 13.34 -30.82 -6.27
CA CYS A 77 13.31 -31.36 -4.92
C CYS A 77 13.67 -32.85 -4.93
N ARG A 78 13.06 -33.67 -5.80
CA ARG A 78 13.31 -35.13 -5.82
C ARG A 78 14.78 -35.48 -6.01
N GLU A 79 15.42 -34.86 -6.99
CA GLU A 79 16.81 -35.13 -7.37
C GLU A 79 17.83 -34.26 -6.60
N ASP A 80 17.46 -33.70 -5.45
CA ASP A 80 18.35 -32.88 -4.60
C ASP A 80 19.02 -31.71 -5.33
N GLY A 81 18.34 -31.15 -6.33
CA GLY A 81 18.81 -30.07 -7.18
C GLY A 81 19.77 -30.51 -8.29
N GLU A 82 20.22 -31.76 -8.34
CA GLU A 82 21.11 -32.33 -9.37
C GLU A 82 20.33 -32.85 -10.59
N VAL A 83 19.52 -31.98 -11.18
CA VAL A 83 18.68 -32.32 -12.34
C VAL A 83 19.36 -31.97 -13.65
N MET A 84 19.31 -32.89 -14.61
CA MET A 84 19.77 -32.65 -15.97
C MET A 84 18.75 -31.81 -16.75
N MET A 85 19.20 -30.89 -17.58
CA MET A 85 18.32 -30.01 -18.37
C MET A 85 17.37 -30.79 -19.29
N CYS A 86 17.77 -31.97 -19.79
CA CYS A 86 16.90 -32.83 -20.59
C CYS A 86 15.71 -33.41 -19.81
N GLU A 87 15.84 -33.58 -18.50
CA GLU A 87 14.75 -34.01 -17.62
C GLU A 87 13.75 -32.86 -17.43
N VAL A 88 14.25 -31.64 -17.24
CA VAL A 88 13.41 -30.42 -17.24
C VAL A 88 12.68 -30.27 -18.58
N ALA A 89 13.37 -30.50 -19.71
CA ALA A 89 12.77 -30.45 -21.05
C ALA A 89 11.61 -31.46 -21.19
N THR A 90 11.75 -32.65 -20.59
CA THR A 90 10.72 -33.69 -20.60
C THR A 90 9.45 -33.21 -19.90
N VAL A 91 9.57 -32.51 -18.78
CA VAL A 91 8.43 -31.85 -18.10
C VAL A 91 7.76 -30.85 -19.03
N PHE A 92 8.54 -30.01 -19.73
CA PHE A 92 7.98 -29.04 -20.68
C PHE A 92 7.21 -29.70 -21.82
N PHE A 93 7.78 -30.72 -22.48
CA PHE A 93 7.11 -31.43 -23.57
C PHE A 93 5.82 -32.12 -23.12
N HIS A 94 5.83 -32.73 -21.93
CA HIS A 94 4.67 -33.41 -21.37
C HIS A 94 3.52 -32.41 -21.14
N ILE A 95 3.78 -31.33 -20.40
CA ILE A 95 2.77 -30.31 -20.09
C ILE A 95 2.29 -29.62 -21.37
N TYR A 96 3.18 -29.31 -22.32
CA TYR A 96 2.81 -28.74 -23.62
C TYR A 96 1.84 -29.65 -24.40
N SER A 97 2.16 -30.94 -24.50
CA SER A 97 1.33 -31.95 -25.19
C SER A 97 -0.06 -32.04 -24.56
N TRP A 98 -0.11 -32.03 -23.23
CA TRP A 98 -1.35 -32.04 -22.46
C TRP A 98 -2.18 -30.77 -22.67
N LEU A 99 -1.59 -29.58 -22.49
CA LEU A 99 -2.28 -28.29 -22.69
C LEU A 99 -2.80 -28.15 -24.13
N ARG A 100 -2.09 -28.69 -25.13
CA ARG A 100 -2.53 -28.68 -26.53
C ARG A 100 -3.82 -29.49 -26.75
N LYS A 101 -4.02 -30.57 -26.00
CA LYS A 101 -5.24 -31.39 -26.07
C LYS A 101 -6.42 -30.72 -25.36
N LYS A 102 -6.17 -29.88 -24.36
CA LYS A 102 -7.17 -29.16 -23.56
C LYS A 102 -7.63 -27.88 -24.29
N ARG A 103 -8.95 -27.70 -24.50
CA ARG A 103 -9.52 -26.49 -25.12
C ARG A 103 -9.73 -25.40 -24.05
N LEU A 104 -8.66 -24.67 -23.72
CA LEU A 104 -8.68 -23.60 -22.72
C LEU A 104 -9.46 -22.37 -23.24
N ASN A 105 -10.31 -21.80 -22.39
CA ASN A 105 -11.14 -20.61 -22.70
C ASN A 105 -10.63 -19.39 -21.92
N TYR A 106 -9.51 -18.81 -22.35
CA TYR A 106 -8.89 -17.66 -21.67
C TYR A 106 -8.65 -16.48 -22.64
N GLU A 107 -8.96 -15.25 -22.18
CA GLU A 107 -8.98 -14.01 -22.99
C GLU A 107 -7.59 -13.56 -23.48
N ASP A 108 -6.52 -13.91 -22.77
CA ASP A 108 -5.13 -13.59 -23.11
C ASP A 108 -4.50 -14.83 -23.80
N GLY A 109 -4.84 -14.98 -25.09
CA GLY A 109 -4.71 -16.23 -25.84
C GLY A 109 -3.38 -16.99 -25.66
N ASN A 110 -3.45 -18.26 -25.26
CA ASN A 110 -2.42 -19.31 -25.35
C ASN A 110 -0.93 -18.88 -25.31
N ARG A 111 -0.55 -17.89 -24.50
CA ARG A 111 0.82 -17.32 -24.48
C ARG A 111 1.90 -18.36 -24.17
N TRP A 112 1.54 -19.40 -23.40
CA TRP A 112 2.39 -20.56 -23.15
C TRP A 112 2.89 -21.25 -24.42
N LYS A 113 2.17 -21.16 -25.55
CA LYS A 113 2.62 -21.72 -26.83
C LYS A 113 3.84 -21.00 -27.39
N GLU A 114 4.01 -19.71 -27.07
CA GLU A 114 5.06 -18.86 -27.63
C GLU A 114 6.40 -19.00 -26.91
N TRP A 115 6.40 -19.44 -25.65
CA TRP A 115 7.63 -19.59 -24.86
C TRP A 115 7.94 -21.04 -24.45
N CYS A 116 6.95 -21.92 -24.32
CA CYS A 116 7.17 -23.28 -23.82
C CYS A 116 7.99 -24.18 -24.78
N LEU A 117 7.65 -24.21 -26.08
CA LEU A 117 8.40 -25.03 -27.04
C LEU A 117 9.83 -24.52 -27.27
N PRO A 118 10.05 -23.20 -27.49
CA PRO A 118 11.42 -22.69 -27.62
C PRO A 118 12.28 -22.97 -26.39
N LEU A 119 11.69 -22.90 -25.19
CA LEU A 119 12.40 -23.24 -23.95
C LEU A 119 12.74 -24.73 -23.88
N ALA A 120 11.79 -25.62 -24.22
CA ALA A 120 12.03 -27.06 -24.24
C ALA A 120 13.10 -27.47 -25.26
N GLU A 121 13.10 -26.87 -26.45
CA GLU A 121 14.12 -27.08 -27.48
C GLU A 121 15.49 -26.60 -27.02
N LEU A 122 15.56 -25.44 -26.36
CA LEU A 122 16.80 -24.91 -25.78
C LEU A 122 17.36 -25.84 -24.68
N LEU A 123 16.50 -26.45 -23.87
CA LEU A 123 16.92 -27.40 -22.84
C LEU A 123 17.43 -28.74 -23.40
N CYS A 124 17.11 -29.05 -24.67
CA CYS A 124 17.60 -30.23 -25.37
C CYS A 124 18.85 -29.99 -26.22
N SER A 125 19.34 -28.75 -26.34
CA SER A 125 20.55 -28.51 -27.12
C SER A 125 21.79 -29.14 -26.48
N SER A 126 22.81 -29.37 -27.29
CA SER A 126 24.08 -30.00 -26.88
C SER A 126 25.18 -28.97 -26.58
N ALA A 127 24.82 -27.73 -26.24
CA ALA A 127 25.79 -26.70 -25.90
C ALA A 127 26.49 -27.00 -24.55
N PRO A 128 27.61 -26.34 -24.24
CA PRO A 128 28.18 -26.35 -22.90
C PRO A 128 27.24 -25.72 -21.86
N ASP A 129 27.33 -26.15 -20.60
CA ASP A 129 26.43 -25.71 -19.52
C ASP A 129 26.41 -24.19 -19.31
N ASP A 130 27.55 -23.52 -19.42
CA ASP A 130 27.65 -22.06 -19.28
C ASP A 130 26.91 -21.33 -20.42
N GLU A 131 27.09 -21.78 -21.67
CA GLU A 131 26.41 -21.20 -22.84
C GLU A 131 24.89 -21.45 -22.78
N HIS A 132 24.49 -22.64 -22.31
CA HIS A 132 23.08 -22.96 -22.08
C HIS A 132 22.45 -22.06 -21.02
N ARG A 133 23.13 -21.85 -19.89
CA ARG A 133 22.64 -21.02 -18.80
C ARG A 133 22.45 -19.57 -19.26
N GLU A 134 23.41 -19.02 -20.00
CA GLU A 134 23.31 -17.67 -20.57
C GLU A 134 22.17 -17.56 -21.61
N ALA A 135 21.95 -18.59 -22.43
CA ALA A 135 20.83 -18.61 -23.37
C ALA A 135 19.47 -18.61 -22.66
N LEU A 136 19.32 -19.35 -21.56
CA LEU A 136 18.11 -19.35 -20.73
C LEU A 136 17.85 -17.99 -20.09
N ILE A 137 18.90 -17.36 -19.55
CA ILE A 137 18.81 -16.00 -18.98
C ILE A 137 18.34 -15.01 -20.04
N LYS A 138 18.96 -15.05 -21.23
CA LYS A 138 18.61 -14.16 -22.35
C LYS A 138 17.16 -14.35 -22.80
N MET A 139 16.68 -15.59 -22.83
CA MET A 139 15.27 -15.87 -23.10
C MET A 139 14.37 -15.28 -22.01
N GLY A 140 14.74 -15.43 -20.74
CA GLY A 140 14.04 -14.79 -19.62
C GLY A 140 13.95 -13.27 -19.76
N ASP A 141 15.06 -12.61 -20.12
CA ASP A 141 15.11 -11.15 -20.29
C ASP A 141 14.22 -10.67 -21.45
N ASP A 142 14.18 -11.42 -22.56
CA ASP A 142 13.27 -11.13 -23.68
C ASP A 142 11.79 -11.24 -23.25
N LEU A 143 11.43 -12.29 -22.50
CA LEU A 143 10.06 -12.47 -21.98
C LEU A 143 9.70 -11.38 -20.96
N ALA A 144 10.63 -10.99 -20.09
CA ALA A 144 10.47 -9.91 -19.13
C ALA A 144 10.21 -8.56 -19.84
N SER A 145 10.92 -8.29 -20.94
CA SER A 145 10.73 -7.07 -21.75
C SER A 145 9.31 -6.98 -22.37
N ARG A 146 8.69 -8.13 -22.64
CA ARG A 146 7.31 -8.25 -23.15
C ARG A 146 6.26 -8.24 -22.02
N ARG A 147 6.68 -8.00 -20.77
CA ARG A 147 5.85 -8.07 -19.55
C ARG A 147 5.24 -9.45 -19.30
N TRP A 148 5.88 -10.52 -19.76
CA TRP A 148 5.49 -11.89 -19.45
C TRP A 148 6.28 -12.39 -18.25
N THR A 149 6.10 -11.70 -17.13
CA THR A 149 7.00 -11.81 -15.98
C THR A 149 7.07 -13.23 -15.40
N TYR A 150 5.95 -13.95 -15.33
CA TYR A 150 5.96 -15.29 -14.77
C TYR A 150 6.70 -16.29 -15.68
N ALA A 151 6.51 -16.21 -17.00
CA ALA A 151 7.27 -17.00 -17.95
C ALA A 151 8.77 -16.69 -17.89
N ALA A 152 9.13 -15.40 -17.76
CA ALA A 152 10.52 -14.98 -17.54
C ALA A 152 11.10 -15.59 -16.25
N HIS A 153 10.32 -15.60 -15.15
CA HIS A 153 10.74 -16.17 -13.88
C HIS A 153 10.97 -17.68 -13.97
N ILE A 154 10.19 -18.40 -14.77
CA ILE A 154 10.42 -19.83 -15.05
C ILE A 154 11.80 -20.03 -15.71
N CYS A 155 12.15 -19.21 -16.71
CA CYS A 155 13.49 -19.27 -17.33
C CYS A 155 14.60 -19.03 -16.29
N TYR A 156 14.45 -18.01 -15.43
CA TYR A 156 15.42 -17.71 -14.37
C TYR A 156 15.54 -18.82 -13.33
N VAL A 157 14.42 -19.45 -12.97
CA VAL A 157 14.37 -20.60 -12.06
C VAL A 157 15.11 -21.80 -12.64
N VAL A 158 14.86 -22.14 -13.91
CA VAL A 158 15.53 -23.26 -14.59
C VAL A 158 17.04 -22.98 -14.74
N ALA A 159 17.40 -21.72 -15.00
CA ALA A 159 18.80 -21.27 -15.05
C ALA A 159 19.47 -21.09 -13.68
N LYS A 160 18.76 -21.36 -12.57
CA LYS A 160 19.24 -21.19 -11.19
C LYS A 160 19.83 -19.80 -10.93
N VAL A 161 19.12 -18.76 -11.36
CA VAL A 161 19.50 -17.35 -11.17
C VAL A 161 19.33 -16.92 -9.70
N GLU A 162 20.27 -16.12 -9.18
CA GLU A 162 20.22 -15.53 -7.83
C GLU A 162 19.05 -14.54 -7.70
N LEU A 163 18.30 -14.61 -6.59
CA LEU A 163 17.18 -13.70 -6.31
C LEU A 163 17.68 -12.26 -6.14
N GLY A 164 16.99 -11.30 -6.76
CA GLY A 164 17.33 -9.86 -6.72
C GLY A 164 18.49 -9.46 -7.65
N SER A 165 19.07 -10.40 -8.41
CA SER A 165 20.09 -10.07 -9.42
C SER A 165 19.53 -9.39 -10.67
N ARG A 166 18.21 -9.44 -10.87
CA ARG A 166 17.47 -8.68 -11.89
C ARG A 166 16.35 -7.88 -11.22
N SER A 167 16.06 -6.69 -11.73
CA SER A 167 15.08 -5.74 -11.17
C SER A 167 13.64 -6.27 -11.11
N GLN A 168 13.32 -7.30 -11.89
CA GLN A 168 12.00 -7.94 -11.90
C GLN A 168 11.98 -9.30 -11.18
N PHE A 169 13.12 -9.85 -10.75
CA PHE A 169 13.23 -11.22 -10.20
C PHE A 169 13.51 -11.22 -8.69
N GLU A 170 12.56 -10.71 -7.91
CA GLU A 170 12.62 -10.68 -6.44
C GLU A 170 11.62 -11.64 -5.77
N LEU A 171 10.39 -11.70 -6.31
CA LEU A 171 9.35 -12.64 -5.90
C LEU A 171 8.78 -13.38 -7.11
N ILE A 172 8.79 -14.71 -7.08
CA ILE A 172 8.38 -15.56 -8.20
C ILE A 172 6.86 -15.45 -8.45
N GLY A 173 6.50 -15.25 -9.72
CA GLY A 173 5.11 -15.03 -10.14
C GLY A 173 4.55 -13.64 -9.79
N CYS A 174 5.39 -12.69 -9.38
CA CYS A 174 4.97 -11.31 -9.17
C CYS A 174 5.66 -10.37 -10.16
N ALA A 175 4.87 -9.65 -10.95
CA ALA A 175 5.37 -8.65 -11.91
C ALA A 175 5.71 -7.29 -11.27
N SER A 176 5.24 -7.08 -10.03
CA SER A 176 5.44 -5.88 -9.24
C SER A 176 6.47 -6.16 -8.15
N ARG A 177 7.31 -5.18 -7.80
CA ARG A 177 8.18 -5.25 -6.60
C ARG A 177 7.38 -5.46 -5.31
N VAL A 178 6.09 -5.12 -5.32
CA VAL A 178 5.16 -5.31 -4.19
C VAL A 178 3.91 -6.03 -4.70
N PRO A 179 3.67 -7.30 -4.31
CA PRO A 179 2.46 -8.02 -4.69
C PRO A 179 1.23 -7.43 -3.98
N PHE A 180 0.23 -7.01 -4.74
CA PHE A 180 -1.04 -6.45 -4.23
C PHE A 180 -1.97 -7.57 -3.76
N GLY A 181 -2.49 -7.46 -2.54
CA GLY A 181 -3.37 -8.46 -1.90
C GLY A 181 -2.62 -9.53 -1.10
N ILE A 182 -3.09 -9.77 0.14
CA ILE A 182 -2.51 -10.73 1.11
C ILE A 182 -2.32 -12.13 0.52
N GLN A 183 -3.27 -12.58 -0.32
CA GLN A 183 -3.23 -13.90 -0.96
C GLN A 183 -2.19 -13.98 -2.09
N VAL A 184 -2.00 -12.91 -2.86
CA VAL A 184 -1.02 -12.87 -3.95
C VAL A 184 0.39 -12.84 -3.38
N LEU A 185 0.63 -12.00 -2.37
CA LEU A 185 1.89 -11.94 -1.64
C LEU A 185 2.23 -13.28 -0.99
N SER A 186 1.27 -13.93 -0.33
CA SER A 186 1.49 -15.24 0.30
C SER A 186 1.87 -16.31 -0.74
N LYS A 187 1.17 -16.37 -1.88
CA LYS A 187 1.49 -17.32 -2.96
C LYS A 187 2.88 -17.05 -3.57
N ALA A 188 3.25 -15.79 -3.77
CA ALA A 188 4.56 -15.42 -4.31
C ALA A 188 5.69 -15.73 -3.33
N LEU A 189 5.50 -15.48 -2.03
CA LEU A 189 6.48 -15.75 -0.99
C LEU A 189 6.75 -17.26 -0.87
N VAL A 190 5.69 -18.08 -0.86
CA VAL A 190 5.80 -19.54 -0.81
C VAL A 190 6.56 -20.11 -2.01
N ARG A 191 6.28 -19.63 -3.23
CA ARG A 191 7.05 -20.02 -4.43
C ARG A 191 8.51 -19.61 -4.32
N THR A 192 8.76 -18.38 -3.88
CA THR A 192 10.11 -17.84 -3.77
C THR A 192 10.94 -18.57 -2.72
N GLU A 193 10.33 -18.91 -1.59
CA GLU A 193 10.97 -19.71 -0.55
C GLU A 193 11.22 -21.15 -0.98
N THR A 194 10.30 -21.75 -1.75
CA THR A 194 10.52 -23.08 -2.35
C THR A 194 11.72 -23.07 -3.30
N TYR A 195 11.84 -22.02 -4.11
CA TYR A 195 12.98 -21.85 -5.01
C TYR A 195 14.30 -21.59 -4.26
N GLU A 196 14.29 -20.76 -3.21
CA GLU A 196 15.47 -20.58 -2.36
C GLU A 196 15.92 -21.92 -1.74
N TYR A 197 14.98 -22.75 -1.27
CA TYR A 197 15.30 -24.08 -0.77
C TYR A 197 16.01 -24.92 -1.84
N VAL A 198 15.49 -24.94 -3.07
CA VAL A 198 16.14 -25.64 -4.20
C VAL A 198 17.55 -25.10 -4.48
N LEU A 199 17.75 -23.78 -4.47
CA LEU A 199 19.08 -23.19 -4.64
C LEU A 199 20.03 -23.63 -3.51
N SER A 200 19.52 -23.74 -2.27
CA SER A 200 20.30 -24.17 -1.11
C SER A 200 20.75 -25.63 -1.20
N LEU A 201 20.01 -26.51 -1.88
CA LEU A 201 20.41 -27.92 -2.07
C LEU A 201 21.73 -28.03 -2.86
N THR A 202 21.94 -27.16 -3.85
CA THR A 202 23.14 -27.19 -4.70
C THR A 202 24.27 -26.29 -4.21
N SER A 203 23.95 -25.13 -3.64
CA SER A 203 24.95 -24.14 -3.23
C SER A 203 25.29 -24.21 -1.74
N GLY A 204 24.41 -24.77 -0.91
CA GLY A 204 24.49 -24.72 0.55
C GLY A 204 24.19 -23.35 1.16
N LEU A 205 23.81 -22.34 0.35
CA LEU A 205 23.67 -20.95 0.82
C LEU A 205 22.26 -20.40 0.58
N ALA A 206 21.77 -19.66 1.58
CA ALA A 206 20.54 -18.87 1.48
C ALA A 206 20.70 -17.66 0.55
N GLN A 207 19.60 -16.99 0.18
CA GLN A 207 19.64 -15.86 -0.74
C GLN A 207 19.51 -14.54 0.03
N PRO A 208 20.53 -13.65 0.05
CA PRO A 208 20.54 -12.49 0.96
C PRO A 208 19.40 -11.50 0.70
N ASN A 209 19.04 -11.29 -0.57
CA ASN A 209 17.98 -10.34 -0.95
C ASN A 209 16.57 -10.79 -0.54
N PHE A 210 16.37 -12.10 -0.35
CA PHE A 210 15.05 -12.65 0.03
C PHE A 210 14.79 -12.60 1.54
N GLN A 211 15.83 -12.42 2.36
CA GLN A 211 15.70 -12.41 3.82
C GLN A 211 14.79 -11.30 4.35
N SER A 212 14.72 -10.16 3.65
CA SER A 212 13.78 -9.08 3.98
C SER A 212 12.32 -9.53 3.87
N TRP A 213 11.99 -10.33 2.85
CA TRP A 213 10.63 -10.86 2.66
C TRP A 213 10.28 -11.91 3.72
N LYS A 214 11.25 -12.77 4.09
CA LYS A 214 11.09 -13.70 5.21
C LYS A 214 10.88 -12.98 6.54
N PHE A 215 11.57 -11.86 6.77
CA PHE A 215 11.35 -11.04 7.96
C PHE A 215 9.93 -10.47 8.00
N CYS A 216 9.41 -9.98 6.87
CA CYS A 216 8.01 -9.57 6.78
C CYS A 216 7.04 -10.73 7.10
N GLN A 217 7.33 -11.94 6.61
CA GLN A 217 6.54 -13.13 6.95
C GLN A 217 6.63 -13.49 8.43
N ALA A 218 7.81 -13.41 9.04
CA ALA A 218 8.00 -13.62 10.48
C ALA A 218 7.15 -12.64 11.30
N SER A 219 7.23 -11.34 10.98
CA SER A 219 6.39 -10.32 11.62
C SER A 219 4.91 -10.63 11.48
N ARG A 220 4.45 -11.07 10.30
CA ARG A 220 3.05 -11.49 10.08
C ARG A 220 2.64 -12.69 10.92
N LEU A 221 3.53 -13.65 11.12
CA LEU A 221 3.27 -14.81 11.98
C LEU A 221 3.12 -14.39 13.44
N VAL A 222 3.91 -13.41 13.91
CA VAL A 222 3.73 -12.80 15.24
C VAL A 222 2.35 -12.17 15.37
N PHE A 223 1.91 -11.40 14.36
CA PHE A 223 0.58 -10.78 14.36
C PHE A 223 -0.59 -11.78 14.35
N ALA A 224 -0.34 -13.00 13.88
CA ALA A 224 -1.32 -14.08 13.85
C ALA A 224 -1.15 -15.06 15.03
N ASP A 225 -0.39 -14.68 16.06
CA ASP A 225 -0.09 -15.47 17.27
C ASP A 225 0.65 -16.80 17.01
N PHE A 226 1.32 -16.95 15.86
CA PHE A 226 2.18 -18.08 15.53
C PHE A 226 3.64 -17.79 15.92
N ASN A 227 3.86 -17.45 17.19
CA ASN A 227 5.15 -16.97 17.70
C ASN A 227 6.29 -17.99 17.52
N ASP A 228 6.03 -19.29 17.74
CA ASP A 228 7.03 -20.33 17.56
C ASP A 228 7.51 -20.42 16.11
N HIS A 229 6.59 -20.33 15.14
CA HIS A 229 6.94 -20.29 13.72
C HIS A 229 7.67 -19.01 13.34
N ALA A 230 7.24 -17.85 13.87
CA ALA A 230 7.93 -16.59 13.65
C ALA A 230 9.37 -16.63 14.18
N PHE A 231 9.58 -17.23 15.35
CA PHE A 231 10.90 -17.38 15.96
C PHE A 231 11.81 -18.28 15.14
N LYS A 232 11.28 -19.38 14.57
CA LYS A 232 12.00 -20.22 13.61
C LYS A 232 12.40 -19.46 12.34
N TYR A 233 11.53 -18.59 11.82
CA TYR A 233 11.89 -17.71 10.71
C TYR A 233 13.03 -16.75 11.11
N CYS A 234 12.98 -16.16 12.30
CA CYS A 234 14.04 -15.29 12.79
C CYS A 234 15.38 -16.01 12.88
N GLU A 235 15.42 -17.22 13.45
CA GLU A 235 16.61 -18.06 13.48
C GLU A 235 17.13 -18.36 12.06
N ASN A 236 16.22 -18.70 11.14
CA ASN A 236 16.60 -19.02 9.78
C ASN A 236 17.24 -17.84 9.04
N ILE A 237 16.62 -16.66 9.19
CA ILE A 237 17.13 -15.39 8.68
C ILE A 237 18.50 -15.10 9.30
N ALA A 238 18.66 -15.30 10.61
CA ALA A 238 19.93 -15.08 11.31
C ALA A 238 21.06 -15.88 10.67
N ARG A 239 20.85 -17.18 10.46
CA ARG A 239 21.82 -18.07 9.80
C ARG A 239 22.20 -17.55 8.41
N ALA A 240 21.21 -17.13 7.61
CA ALA A 240 21.47 -16.53 6.30
C ALA A 240 22.28 -15.22 6.40
N THR A 241 22.05 -14.39 7.44
CA THR A 241 22.83 -13.17 7.64
C THR A 241 24.29 -13.43 7.97
N PHE A 242 24.61 -14.53 8.66
CA PHE A 242 25.99 -14.92 8.97
C PHE A 242 26.75 -15.41 7.74
N THR A 243 26.04 -15.97 6.77
CA THR A 243 26.62 -16.37 5.49
C THR A 243 26.98 -15.16 4.61
N PHE A 244 26.21 -14.07 4.69
CA PHE A 244 26.39 -12.87 3.85
C PHE A 244 26.45 -11.56 4.65
N PRO A 245 27.35 -11.43 5.64
CA PRO A 245 27.33 -10.31 6.57
C PRO A 245 27.55 -8.97 5.88
N VAL A 246 28.31 -8.91 4.79
CA VAL A 246 28.57 -7.67 4.04
C VAL A 246 27.33 -7.17 3.30
N ARG A 247 26.48 -8.07 2.78
CA ARG A 247 25.29 -7.71 1.98
C ARG A 247 24.10 -7.31 2.83
N ILE A 248 24.10 -7.62 4.13
CA ILE A 248 23.00 -7.31 5.05
C ILE A 248 23.23 -5.96 5.74
N LYS A 249 22.23 -5.07 5.69
CA LYS A 249 22.27 -3.75 6.34
C LYS A 249 22.23 -3.89 7.86
N ARG A 250 22.91 -2.98 8.58
CA ARG A 250 22.89 -2.96 10.06
C ARG A 250 21.49 -2.80 10.64
N SER A 251 20.68 -1.90 10.08
CA SER A 251 19.29 -1.66 10.51
C SER A 251 18.42 -2.92 10.38
N PHE A 252 18.69 -3.78 9.40
CA PHE A 252 18.01 -5.06 9.27
C PHE A 252 18.36 -6.02 10.42
N VAL A 253 19.65 -6.12 10.77
CA VAL A 253 20.12 -6.94 11.90
C VAL A 253 19.50 -6.46 13.22
N GLU A 254 19.44 -5.14 13.44
CA GLU A 254 18.81 -4.54 14.62
C GLU A 254 17.31 -4.91 14.73
N ARG A 255 16.55 -4.77 13.64
CA ARG A 255 15.13 -5.17 13.61
C ARG A 255 14.93 -6.66 13.84
N LEU A 256 15.80 -7.50 13.29
CA LEU A 256 15.77 -8.95 13.52
C LEU A 256 16.01 -9.29 15.00
N ILE A 257 16.98 -8.64 15.65
CA ILE A 257 17.23 -8.80 17.08
C ILE A 257 16.00 -8.39 17.89
N LEU A 258 15.42 -7.21 17.62
CA LEU A 258 14.25 -6.72 18.35
C LEU A 258 13.06 -7.68 18.26
N LEU A 259 12.75 -8.17 17.05
CA LEU A 259 11.67 -9.13 16.85
C LEU A 259 11.96 -10.46 17.57
N SER A 260 13.21 -10.94 17.49
CA SER A 260 13.63 -12.18 18.15
C SER A 260 13.53 -12.07 19.67
N CYS A 261 13.92 -10.94 20.26
CA CYS A 261 13.80 -10.70 21.70
C CYS A 261 12.35 -10.63 22.15
N LYS A 262 11.46 -10.01 21.34
CA LYS A 262 10.02 -9.96 21.63
C LYS A 262 9.38 -11.35 21.66
N LEU A 263 9.92 -12.28 20.87
CA LEU A 263 9.45 -13.66 20.77
C LEU A 263 10.10 -14.60 21.79
N LEU A 264 11.22 -14.19 22.39
CA LEU A 264 11.90 -14.97 23.41
C LEU A 264 11.15 -14.84 24.74
N ASP A 265 10.79 -15.98 25.34
CA ASP A 265 10.17 -16.01 26.69
C ASP A 265 11.15 -15.42 27.71
N GLU A 266 10.65 -14.59 28.65
CA GLU A 266 11.44 -13.98 29.73
C GLU A 266 12.17 -15.02 30.60
N LYS A 267 11.73 -16.30 30.56
CA LYS A 267 12.35 -17.42 31.28
C LYS A 267 13.27 -18.28 30.41
N ALA A 268 13.34 -18.04 29.11
CA ALA A 268 14.18 -18.82 28.19
C ALA A 268 15.61 -18.29 28.15
N GLU A 269 16.57 -19.22 28.08
CA GLU A 269 17.96 -18.87 27.82
C GLU A 269 18.12 -18.36 26.39
N GLU A 270 18.87 -17.27 26.22
CA GLU A 270 19.08 -16.65 24.91
C GLU A 270 19.85 -17.61 23.99
N PRO A 271 19.35 -17.93 22.79
CA PRO A 271 20.00 -18.90 21.92
C PRO A 271 21.29 -18.33 21.30
N GLU A 272 22.23 -19.21 20.98
CA GLU A 272 23.56 -18.86 20.45
C GLU A 272 23.49 -17.96 19.20
N TRP A 273 22.58 -18.25 18.28
CA TRP A 273 22.40 -17.43 17.07
C TRP A 273 21.98 -15.99 17.38
N LEU A 274 21.25 -15.74 18.48
CA LEU A 274 20.84 -14.38 18.84
C LEU A 274 22.01 -13.62 19.48
N LEU A 275 22.89 -14.30 20.22
CA LEU A 275 24.14 -13.75 20.71
C LEU A 275 25.08 -13.37 19.55
N GLU A 276 25.20 -14.25 18.55
CA GLU A 276 25.99 -13.99 17.34
C GLU A 276 25.44 -12.81 16.53
N LEU A 277 24.12 -12.68 16.38
CA LEU A 277 23.49 -11.52 15.74
C LEU A 277 23.86 -10.20 16.45
N ARG A 278 23.83 -10.19 17.78
CA ARG A 278 24.23 -9.01 18.56
C ARG A 278 25.71 -8.69 18.36
N GLN A 279 26.56 -9.70 18.26
CA GLN A 279 27.98 -9.50 17.94
C GLN A 279 28.15 -8.90 16.54
N LEU A 280 27.47 -9.45 15.53
CA LEU A 280 27.46 -8.91 14.17
C LEU A 280 26.99 -7.45 14.12
N HIS A 281 25.93 -7.11 14.87
CA HIS A 281 25.44 -5.74 14.99
C HIS A 281 26.50 -4.80 15.58
N ARG A 282 27.21 -5.22 16.64
CA ARG A 282 28.30 -4.45 17.26
C ARG A 282 29.48 -4.23 16.32
N THR A 283 29.95 -5.28 15.64
CA THR A 283 31.04 -5.16 14.66
C THR A 283 30.68 -4.21 13.51
N LYS A 284 29.42 -4.24 13.04
CA LYS A 284 28.94 -3.29 12.03
C LYS A 284 28.89 -1.84 12.54
N LEU A 285 28.56 -1.62 13.82
CA LEU A 285 28.59 -0.29 14.46
C LEU A 285 30.01 0.27 14.54
N GLU A 286 30.98 -0.56 14.91
CA GLU A 286 32.39 -0.16 15.02
C GLU A 286 32.98 0.22 13.66
N ASN A 287 32.63 -0.52 12.60
CA ASN A 287 33.08 -0.23 11.23
C ASN A 287 32.46 1.07 10.65
N SER A 288 31.23 1.43 11.03
CA SER A 288 30.61 2.69 10.59
C SER A 288 31.23 3.94 11.23
N ASN A 289 31.91 3.79 12.37
CA ASN A 289 32.59 4.89 13.05
C ASN A 289 34.06 5.07 12.60
N GLY A 290 34.54 4.25 11.65
CA GLY A 290 35.95 4.20 11.23
C GLY A 290 36.27 4.79 9.85
N ASP A 291 35.29 5.20 9.04
CA ASP A 291 35.50 5.70 7.66
C ASP A 291 34.82 7.06 7.41
N PRO A 292 35.58 8.16 7.20
CA PRO A 292 35.01 9.48 6.86
C PRO A 292 34.62 9.66 5.38
N GLU A 293 34.78 8.66 4.50
CA GLU A 293 34.79 8.89 3.03
C GLU A 293 33.57 8.39 2.22
N GLN A 294 32.42 8.12 2.86
CA GLN A 294 31.17 7.81 2.11
C GLN A 294 30.06 8.86 2.24
N HIS A 295 30.36 10.01 2.83
CA HIS A 295 29.53 11.20 2.72
C HIS A 295 30.15 12.18 1.73
N MET A 296 29.92 11.99 0.41
CA MET A 296 29.82 13.05 -0.62
C MET A 296 29.90 12.45 -2.04
N ALA A 297 28.74 12.29 -2.69
CA ALA A 297 28.49 12.39 -4.15
C ALA A 297 27.01 11.99 -4.36
N SER A 298 26.13 12.74 -4.99
CA SER A 298 26.24 13.99 -5.74
C SER A 298 24.87 14.69 -5.74
N THR A 299 24.82 15.90 -5.19
CA THR A 299 23.81 16.90 -5.55
C THR A 299 24.18 17.49 -6.91
N SER A 300 23.17 17.58 -7.80
CA SER A 300 22.91 18.62 -8.80
C SER A 300 24.05 19.16 -9.68
N HIS A 301 23.84 19.17 -11.01
CA HIS A 301 24.13 20.34 -11.84
C HIS A 301 23.33 20.34 -13.17
N ASP A 302 22.61 21.45 -13.37
CA ASP A 302 22.32 22.20 -14.60
C ASP A 302 21.71 21.53 -15.85
N VAL A 303 20.48 21.93 -16.19
CA VAL A 303 20.22 22.75 -17.40
C VAL A 303 19.08 23.74 -17.11
N VAL A 304 19.37 25.03 -17.27
CA VAL A 304 18.44 26.17 -17.28
C VAL A 304 18.03 26.46 -18.73
N SER A 305 16.82 27.01 -18.87
CA SER A 305 16.31 27.93 -19.91
C SER A 305 15.57 27.43 -21.16
N GLU A 306 14.41 28.08 -21.32
CA GLU A 306 13.72 28.54 -22.54
C GLU A 306 12.93 27.52 -23.37
N ILE A 307 11.61 27.71 -23.41
CA ILE A 307 10.87 28.24 -24.58
C ILE A 307 9.51 28.79 -24.12
N GLN A 308 9.25 30.03 -24.55
CA GLN A 308 8.01 30.78 -24.44
C GLN A 308 6.99 30.39 -25.53
N ASP A 309 5.73 30.77 -25.25
CA ASP A 309 4.63 31.08 -26.16
C ASP A 309 4.06 29.96 -27.07
N SER A 310 2.76 29.67 -26.87
CA SER A 310 1.73 29.99 -27.87
C SER A 310 0.32 29.66 -27.37
N GLU A 311 -0.54 30.67 -27.43
CA GLU A 311 -1.99 30.59 -27.35
C GLU A 311 -2.55 29.64 -28.43
N CYS A 312 -3.60 28.87 -28.09
CA CYS A 312 -4.67 28.67 -29.06
C CYS A 312 -6.02 28.41 -28.38
N THR A 313 -7.02 28.99 -29.01
CA THR A 313 -8.36 29.29 -28.52
C THR A 313 -9.37 28.31 -29.11
N LEU A 314 -10.51 28.21 -28.41
CA LEU A 314 -11.89 28.07 -28.92
C LEU A 314 -12.54 26.70 -29.15
N ARG A 315 -13.76 26.65 -28.57
CA ARG A 315 -15.05 26.08 -29.02
C ARG A 315 -15.41 24.67 -28.54
N THR A 316 -16.20 24.58 -27.47
CA THR A 316 -17.69 24.63 -27.40
C THR A 316 -18.37 23.41 -28.03
N GLY A 317 -18.97 22.59 -27.17
CA GLY A 317 -19.90 21.52 -27.52
C GLY A 317 -20.76 21.21 -26.30
N GLU A 318 -21.97 21.75 -26.31
CA GLU A 318 -22.91 21.89 -25.20
C GLU A 318 -23.96 20.74 -25.18
N ILE A 319 -24.46 20.41 -23.97
CA ILE A 319 -25.83 19.90 -23.62
C ILE A 319 -26.06 18.36 -23.53
N PRO A 320 -26.98 17.81 -22.65
CA PRO A 320 -27.79 18.36 -21.54
C PRO A 320 -27.72 17.62 -20.17
N ALA A 321 -28.22 18.32 -19.15
CA ALA A 321 -28.55 17.89 -17.80
C ALA A 321 -29.72 16.90 -17.68
N LEU A 322 -29.72 16.11 -16.58
CA LEU A 322 -30.89 15.42 -16.05
C LEU A 322 -31.09 15.75 -14.56
N GLN A 323 -32.36 15.91 -14.23
CA GLN A 323 -32.92 16.63 -13.09
C GLN A 323 -32.96 15.78 -11.81
N SER A 324 -32.77 16.44 -10.67
CA SER A 324 -33.16 15.98 -9.34
C SER A 324 -34.49 16.63 -8.92
N PRO A 325 -35.32 15.96 -8.11
CA PRO A 325 -36.36 16.62 -7.33
C PRO A 325 -36.01 16.75 -5.85
N ASP A 326 -36.27 17.96 -5.38
CA ASP A 326 -36.88 18.39 -4.12
C ASP A 326 -36.08 18.47 -2.81
N LEU A 327 -35.84 19.75 -2.47
CA LEU A 327 -35.33 20.35 -1.24
C LEU A 327 -36.45 20.56 -0.22
N GLU A 328 -36.14 20.35 1.06
CA GLU A 328 -36.77 21.09 2.17
C GLU A 328 -35.80 22.15 2.72
N GLN A 329 -36.32 23.37 2.82
CA GLN A 329 -35.58 24.62 3.04
C GLN A 329 -35.35 24.88 4.53
N HIS A 330 -34.10 25.12 4.91
CA HIS A 330 -33.75 25.93 6.08
C HIS A 330 -32.96 27.15 5.64
N ASN A 331 -33.45 28.33 6.08
CA ASN A 331 -33.04 29.67 5.69
C ASN A 331 -31.54 29.94 5.85
N LEU A 332 -30.81 29.87 4.74
CA LEU A 332 -29.64 30.72 4.48
C LEU A 332 -30.18 31.96 3.77
N THR A 333 -30.09 33.12 4.41
CA THR A 333 -30.56 34.40 3.88
C THR A 333 -29.94 34.65 2.51
N SER A 334 -30.78 34.66 1.48
CA SER A 334 -30.45 35.03 0.11
C SER A 334 -30.11 36.52 0.05
N GLN A 335 -28.85 36.88 0.31
CA GLN A 335 -28.34 38.22 0.01
C GLN A 335 -27.87 38.27 -1.45
N SER A 336 -28.58 39.10 -2.22
CA SER A 336 -28.26 39.50 -3.59
C SER A 336 -26.85 40.10 -3.70
N GLN A 337 -26.24 39.98 -4.89
CA GLN A 337 -24.91 40.46 -5.33
C GLN A 337 -24.53 41.93 -5.03
N SER A 338 -25.25 42.69 -4.19
CA SER A 338 -24.75 44.00 -3.78
C SER A 338 -23.45 43.82 -3.00
N VAL A 339 -22.39 44.47 -3.46
CA VAL A 339 -21.17 44.64 -2.67
C VAL A 339 -21.58 45.09 -1.27
N CYS A 340 -21.24 44.29 -0.28
CA CYS A 340 -21.49 44.65 1.10
C CYS A 340 -20.46 45.69 1.50
N SER A 341 -20.92 46.83 2.02
CA SER A 341 -19.99 47.84 2.52
C SER A 341 -19.23 47.31 3.74
N THR A 342 -17.97 47.72 3.87
CA THR A 342 -17.13 47.39 5.03
C THR A 342 -17.83 47.75 6.35
N ALA A 343 -18.58 48.86 6.36
CA ALA A 343 -19.35 49.30 7.52
C ALA A 343 -20.41 48.28 8.00
N VAL A 344 -21.06 47.55 7.07
CA VAL A 344 -22.05 46.52 7.45
C VAL A 344 -21.35 45.32 8.10
N PHE A 345 -20.19 44.91 7.59
CA PHE A 345 -19.39 43.87 8.21
C PHE A 345 -18.89 44.29 9.61
N GLU A 346 -18.28 45.47 9.71
CA GLU A 346 -17.75 46.02 10.97
C GLU A 346 -18.84 46.25 12.03
N SER A 347 -20.09 46.50 11.61
CA SER A 347 -21.23 46.61 12.55
C SER A 347 -21.62 45.27 13.18
N ARG A 348 -21.33 44.15 12.51
CA ARG A 348 -21.77 42.80 12.90
C ARG A 348 -20.68 41.95 13.53
N TYR A 349 -19.42 42.27 13.24
CA TYR A 349 -18.28 41.50 13.72
C TYR A 349 -17.16 42.42 14.19
N THR A 350 -16.66 42.15 15.40
CA THR A 350 -15.42 42.77 15.89
C THR A 350 -14.25 41.86 15.55
N LEU A 351 -13.25 42.41 14.84
CA LEU A 351 -12.05 41.69 14.45
C LEU A 351 -11.07 41.59 15.63
N GLY A 352 -10.52 40.40 15.84
CA GLY A 352 -9.49 40.10 16.84
C GLY A 352 -8.10 39.95 16.22
N LYS A 353 -7.24 39.16 16.88
CA LYS A 353 -5.88 38.90 16.40
C LYS A 353 -5.88 37.97 15.17
N LEU A 354 -4.80 38.04 14.40
CA LEU A 354 -4.53 37.09 13.32
C LEU A 354 -4.29 35.69 13.91
N LEU A 355 -4.99 34.69 13.38
CA LEU A 355 -4.82 33.28 13.72
C LEU A 355 -3.85 32.57 12.77
N GLY A 356 -3.90 32.91 11.48
CA GLY A 356 -3.04 32.29 10.46
C GLY A 356 -3.12 33.01 9.13
N GLN A 357 -2.08 32.86 8.31
CA GLN A 357 -1.98 33.43 6.97
C GLN A 357 -1.28 32.46 6.03
N GLY A 358 -1.80 32.26 4.83
CA GLY A 358 -1.23 31.35 3.85
C GLY A 358 -1.81 31.53 2.44
N GLY A 359 -1.63 30.52 1.57
CA GLY A 359 -2.14 30.53 0.20
C GLY A 359 -3.66 30.70 0.09
N PHE A 360 -4.39 30.33 1.15
CA PHE A 360 -5.84 30.39 1.25
C PHE A 360 -6.38 31.71 1.82
N GLY A 361 -5.50 32.69 2.10
CA GLY A 361 -5.87 33.99 2.63
C GLY A 361 -5.42 34.21 4.08
N SER A 362 -6.10 35.15 4.76
CA SER A 362 -5.80 35.53 6.15
C SER A 362 -6.98 35.22 7.05
N ILE A 363 -6.73 34.57 8.18
CA ILE A 363 -7.74 34.14 9.15
C ILE A 363 -7.54 34.90 10.45
N PHE A 364 -8.59 35.52 10.96
CA PHE A 364 -8.59 36.28 12.20
C PHE A 364 -9.58 35.71 13.20
N GLU A 365 -9.33 35.93 14.48
CA GLU A 365 -10.38 35.83 15.49
C GLU A 365 -11.45 36.88 15.21
N GLY A 366 -12.69 36.56 15.56
CA GLY A 366 -13.77 37.52 15.55
C GLY A 366 -14.78 37.24 16.65
N VAL A 367 -15.57 38.26 16.96
CA VAL A 367 -16.72 38.16 17.85
C VAL A 367 -17.92 38.74 17.14
N ARG A 368 -18.98 37.94 17.02
CA ARG A 368 -20.28 38.41 16.51
C ARG A 368 -20.89 39.36 17.53
N THR A 369 -21.22 40.58 17.10
CA THR A 369 -21.67 41.66 18.00
C THR A 369 -23.05 41.39 18.60
N GLU A 370 -23.89 40.62 17.91
CA GLU A 370 -25.27 40.32 18.32
C GLU A 370 -25.34 39.46 19.60
N ASP A 371 -24.54 38.41 19.69
CA ASP A 371 -24.63 37.40 20.75
C ASP A 371 -23.30 37.10 21.44
N GLY A 372 -22.23 37.79 21.07
CA GLY A 372 -20.89 37.57 21.59
C GLY A 372 -20.28 36.24 21.12
N LYS A 373 -20.85 35.57 20.12
CA LYS A 373 -20.32 34.28 19.63
C LYS A 373 -18.92 34.49 19.04
N GLU A 374 -17.99 33.68 19.52
CA GLU A 374 -16.65 33.61 18.97
C GLU A 374 -16.66 32.94 17.59
N VAL A 375 -15.99 33.55 16.63
CA VAL A 375 -15.95 33.12 15.22
C VAL A 375 -14.54 33.22 14.66
N ALA A 376 -14.31 32.56 13.53
CA ALA A 376 -13.11 32.71 12.72
C ALA A 376 -13.48 33.45 11.43
N ILE A 377 -12.72 34.47 11.06
CA ILE A 377 -13.02 35.32 9.91
C ILE A 377 -11.91 35.16 8.88
N LYS A 378 -12.23 34.53 7.75
CA LYS A 378 -11.29 34.26 6.64
C LYS A 378 -11.50 35.29 5.52
N PHE A 379 -10.43 36.01 5.18
CA PHE A 379 -10.39 36.97 4.08
C PHE A 379 -9.66 36.35 2.88
N VAL A 380 -10.31 36.35 1.71
CA VAL A 380 -9.81 35.77 0.47
C VAL A 380 -9.84 36.80 -0.65
N GLN A 381 -8.69 37.11 -1.25
CA GLN A 381 -8.62 38.09 -2.34
C GLN A 381 -9.24 37.54 -3.64
N LYS A 382 -10.05 38.34 -4.34
CA LYS A 382 -10.81 37.90 -5.52
C LYS A 382 -9.95 37.47 -6.72
N ILE A 383 -8.74 38.02 -6.83
CA ILE A 383 -7.86 37.88 -8.02
C ILE A 383 -7.49 36.40 -8.32
N LYS A 384 -7.61 35.51 -7.33
CA LYS A 384 -7.17 34.10 -7.43
C LYS A 384 -8.28 33.07 -7.22
N VAL A 385 -9.55 33.48 -7.24
CA VAL A 385 -10.66 32.63 -6.79
C VAL A 385 -11.41 32.04 -7.99
N LYS A 386 -11.40 30.71 -8.10
CA LYS A 386 -12.33 29.99 -8.97
C LYS A 386 -13.75 30.15 -8.43
N THR A 387 -14.71 30.29 -9.33
CA THR A 387 -16.13 30.39 -9.02
C THR A 387 -16.88 29.17 -9.56
N MET A 388 -18.01 28.86 -8.92
CA MET A 388 -18.90 27.78 -9.34
C MET A 388 -20.36 28.08 -8.96
N THR A 389 -21.28 27.36 -9.58
CA THR A 389 -22.71 27.44 -9.27
C THR A 389 -23.14 26.16 -8.57
N ILE A 390 -23.80 26.28 -7.43
CA ILE A 390 -24.38 25.13 -6.72
C ILE A 390 -25.48 24.51 -7.60
N PRO A 391 -25.55 23.17 -7.74
CA PRO A 391 -26.64 22.53 -8.48
C PRO A 391 -28.02 22.99 -8.01
N GLY A 392 -28.83 23.50 -8.94
CA GLY A 392 -30.17 24.03 -8.67
C GLY A 392 -30.22 25.50 -8.20
N GLU A 393 -29.09 26.15 -7.95
CA GLU A 393 -29.01 27.60 -7.74
C GLU A 393 -28.61 28.31 -9.06
N THR A 394 -28.94 29.59 -9.18
CA THR A 394 -28.53 30.43 -10.32
C THR A 394 -27.34 31.35 -9.99
N GLN A 395 -26.94 31.38 -8.72
CA GLN A 395 -25.92 32.29 -8.23
C GLN A 395 -24.54 31.63 -8.34
N GLU A 396 -23.65 32.33 -9.04
CA GLU A 396 -22.22 31.99 -9.05
C GLU A 396 -21.57 32.49 -7.75
N LEU A 397 -20.80 31.60 -7.12
CA LEU A 397 -20.18 31.77 -5.82
C LEU A 397 -18.70 31.38 -5.89
N PRO A 398 -17.84 31.92 -5.01
CA PRO A 398 -16.51 31.34 -4.79
C PRO A 398 -16.62 29.84 -4.52
N VAL A 399 -15.74 29.03 -5.11
CA VAL A 399 -15.77 27.55 -4.94
C VAL A 399 -15.88 27.17 -3.46
N GLU A 400 -15.02 27.73 -2.61
CA GLU A 400 -15.04 27.44 -1.18
C GLU A 400 -16.38 27.78 -0.52
N VAL A 401 -16.96 28.96 -0.82
CA VAL A 401 -18.27 29.38 -0.31
C VAL A 401 -19.38 28.43 -0.80
N ALA A 402 -19.35 28.05 -2.08
CA ALA A 402 -20.34 27.18 -2.67
C ALA A 402 -20.36 25.79 -1.99
N LEU A 403 -19.19 25.16 -1.89
CA LEU A 403 -19.02 23.85 -1.28
C LEU A 403 -19.36 23.89 0.22
N MET A 404 -18.91 24.94 0.93
CA MET A 404 -19.24 25.14 2.34
C MET A 404 -20.74 25.33 2.58
N LYS A 405 -21.45 26.07 1.73
CA LYS A 405 -22.92 26.18 1.79
C LYS A 405 -23.56 24.80 1.64
N MET A 406 -23.08 23.96 0.72
CA MET A 406 -23.63 22.62 0.50
C MET A 406 -23.45 21.70 1.72
N VAL A 407 -22.25 21.67 2.32
CA VAL A 407 -21.99 20.82 3.50
C VAL A 407 -22.61 21.36 4.80
N SER A 408 -22.85 22.68 4.89
CA SER A 408 -23.43 23.33 6.08
C SER A 408 -24.96 23.30 6.13
N ARG A 409 -25.65 22.93 5.03
CA ARG A 409 -27.12 22.74 5.05
C ARG A 409 -27.50 21.67 6.07
N PRO A 410 -28.67 21.72 6.73
CA PRO A 410 -29.13 20.63 7.59
C PRO A 410 -29.34 19.30 6.81
N PRO A 411 -29.11 18.13 7.43
CA PRO A 411 -28.56 17.92 8.78
C PRO A 411 -27.06 18.24 8.87
N ARG A 412 -26.64 19.04 9.85
CA ARG A 412 -25.23 19.44 9.99
C ARG A 412 -24.37 18.28 10.50
N CYS A 413 -23.09 18.27 10.12
CA CYS A 413 -22.09 17.35 10.67
C CYS A 413 -21.21 18.10 11.68
N SER A 414 -21.05 17.59 12.89
CA SER A 414 -20.19 18.20 13.91
C SER A 414 -18.71 18.19 13.50
N ASN A 415 -18.30 17.26 12.64
CA ASN A 415 -16.92 17.08 12.20
C ASN A 415 -16.52 17.92 10.98
N VAL A 416 -17.36 18.87 10.54
CA VAL A 416 -17.05 19.84 9.48
C VAL A 416 -17.32 21.23 10.02
N VAL A 417 -16.42 22.20 9.78
CA VAL A 417 -16.62 23.57 10.25
C VAL A 417 -17.80 24.23 9.53
N GLU A 418 -18.69 24.89 10.27
CA GLU A 418 -19.87 25.53 9.69
C GLU A 418 -19.53 26.89 9.07
N LEU A 419 -20.04 27.15 7.85
CA LEU A 419 -20.13 28.50 7.31
C LEU A 419 -21.35 29.21 7.91
N LEU A 420 -21.11 30.16 8.81
CA LEU A 420 -22.17 30.91 9.47
C LEU A 420 -22.69 32.02 8.56
N GLU A 421 -21.77 32.74 7.92
CA GLU A 421 -22.09 33.85 7.03
C GLU A 421 -20.94 34.10 6.06
N TRP A 422 -21.20 34.77 4.95
CA TRP A 422 -20.15 35.26 4.05
C TRP A 422 -20.54 36.61 3.45
N PHE A 423 -19.53 37.35 3.00
CA PHE A 423 -19.66 38.69 2.43
C PHE A 423 -18.90 38.78 1.13
N ASN A 424 -19.51 39.47 0.16
CA ASN A 424 -18.87 39.92 -1.06
C ASN A 424 -18.49 41.39 -0.91
N MET A 425 -17.22 41.69 -0.62
CA MET A 425 -16.69 43.06 -0.58
C MET A 425 -16.02 43.41 -1.92
N ASP A 426 -15.58 44.65 -2.13
CA ASP A 426 -15.03 45.09 -3.42
C ASP A 426 -13.89 44.18 -3.92
N ASP A 427 -12.81 44.03 -3.15
CA ASP A 427 -11.59 43.31 -3.57
C ASP A 427 -11.43 41.91 -2.94
N GLN A 428 -12.31 41.51 -2.03
CA GLN A 428 -12.18 40.28 -1.26
C GLN A 428 -13.52 39.65 -0.90
N TYR A 429 -13.50 38.33 -0.71
CA TYR A 429 -14.56 37.59 -0.04
C TYR A 429 -14.20 37.46 1.45
N VAL A 430 -15.20 37.59 2.32
CA VAL A 430 -15.04 37.38 3.76
C VAL A 430 -15.97 36.26 4.19
N MET A 431 -15.44 35.24 4.84
CA MET A 431 -16.22 34.12 5.37
C MET A 431 -16.15 34.15 6.89
N VAL A 432 -17.32 34.04 7.53
CA VAL A 432 -17.48 33.90 8.97
C VAL A 432 -17.76 32.44 9.28
N LEU A 433 -16.83 31.82 9.98
CA LEU A 433 -16.78 30.39 10.25
C LEU A 433 -16.99 30.14 11.74
N GLU A 434 -17.53 28.96 12.06
CA GLU A 434 -17.44 28.42 13.42
C GLU A 434 -15.98 28.40 13.90
N ARG A 435 -15.75 28.77 15.16
CA ARG A 435 -14.43 28.70 15.79
C ARG A 435 -14.47 27.80 17.02
N PRO A 436 -13.91 26.59 16.94
CA PRO A 436 -13.62 25.78 18.12
C PRO A 436 -12.63 26.51 19.04
N SER A 437 -12.76 26.34 20.35
CA SER A 437 -11.82 26.90 21.31
C SER A 437 -11.81 26.09 22.61
N PRO A 438 -10.63 25.74 23.16
CA PRO A 438 -9.30 25.85 22.53
C PRO A 438 -9.18 24.90 21.32
N CYS A 439 -8.39 25.26 20.32
CA CYS A 439 -8.08 24.38 19.20
C CYS A 439 -6.73 24.69 18.56
N MET A 440 -6.21 23.73 17.81
CA MET A 440 -5.05 23.87 16.91
C MET A 440 -5.26 22.98 15.69
N ASP A 441 -4.42 23.13 14.66
CA ASP A 441 -4.39 22.16 13.57
C ASP A 441 -3.79 20.83 14.04
N LEU A 442 -4.24 19.73 13.42
CA LEU A 442 -3.83 18.38 13.80
C LEU A 442 -2.33 18.17 13.57
N CYS A 443 -1.72 18.84 12.59
CA CYS A 443 -0.27 18.74 12.36
C CYS A 443 0.52 19.28 13.56
N THR A 444 0.13 20.44 14.08
CA THR A 444 0.69 21.01 15.31
C THR A 444 0.44 20.09 16.51
N PHE A 445 -0.77 19.53 16.64
CA PHE A 445 -1.10 18.60 17.71
C PHE A 445 -0.21 17.36 17.69
N THR A 446 -0.08 16.69 16.53
CA THR A 446 0.76 15.51 16.35
C THR A 446 2.22 15.80 16.69
N LYS A 447 2.77 16.95 16.26
CA LYS A 447 4.13 17.39 16.64
C LYS A 447 4.31 17.53 18.15
N LEU A 448 3.32 18.10 18.85
CA LEU A 448 3.34 18.22 20.30
C LEU A 448 3.25 16.87 21.03
N GLN A 449 2.71 15.83 20.38
CA GLN A 449 2.64 14.46 20.90
C GLN A 449 3.90 13.62 20.57
N GLY A 450 4.90 14.19 19.90
CA GLY A 450 6.13 13.48 19.52
C GLY A 450 6.12 12.96 18.08
N ASP A 451 5.52 13.72 17.16
CA ASP A 451 5.39 13.47 15.72
C ASP A 451 4.50 12.27 15.33
N CYS A 452 4.01 11.47 16.27
CA CYS A 452 3.01 10.43 16.00
C CYS A 452 1.98 10.34 17.13
N LEU A 453 0.84 9.71 16.83
CA LEU A 453 -0.24 9.45 17.76
C LEU A 453 -0.29 7.97 18.13
N PRO A 454 -0.58 7.64 19.40
CA PRO A 454 -0.96 6.29 19.77
C PRO A 454 -2.21 5.85 19.01
N GLU A 455 -2.30 4.57 18.66
CA GLU A 455 -3.42 4.04 17.88
C GLU A 455 -4.80 4.37 18.45
N ALA A 456 -4.96 4.37 19.78
CA ALA A 456 -6.23 4.72 20.39
C ALA A 456 -6.65 6.16 20.03
N GLN A 457 -5.73 7.12 20.12
CA GLN A 457 -6.00 8.50 19.73
C GLN A 457 -6.17 8.62 18.22
N ALA A 458 -5.33 7.96 17.43
CA ALA A 458 -5.44 7.96 15.97
C ALA A 458 -6.79 7.38 15.50
N ARG A 459 -7.31 6.36 16.19
CA ARG A 459 -8.63 5.76 15.94
C ARG A 459 -9.76 6.75 16.19
N ASP A 460 -9.75 7.42 17.34
CA ASP A 460 -10.77 8.40 17.71
C ASP A 460 -10.77 9.60 16.75
N VAL A 461 -9.58 10.05 16.34
CA VAL A 461 -9.40 11.09 15.32
C VAL A 461 -9.91 10.60 13.96
N MET A 462 -9.45 9.45 13.48
CA MET A 462 -9.79 8.97 12.14
C MET A 462 -11.26 8.63 11.97
N LEU A 463 -11.94 8.14 13.01
CA LEU A 463 -13.38 7.90 12.95
C LEU A 463 -14.15 9.20 12.68
N GLN A 464 -13.73 10.31 13.28
CA GLN A 464 -14.30 11.64 13.05
C GLN A 464 -13.96 12.19 11.66
N VAL A 465 -12.73 11.98 11.19
CA VAL A 465 -12.30 12.39 9.84
C VAL A 465 -13.08 11.61 8.76
N ILE A 466 -13.29 10.31 8.94
CA ILE A 466 -14.07 9.46 8.02
C ILE A 466 -15.52 9.96 7.98
N ARG A 467 -16.12 10.29 9.13
CA ARG A 467 -17.47 10.87 9.20
C ARG A 467 -17.57 12.21 8.47
N ALA A 468 -16.56 13.08 8.62
CA ALA A 468 -16.49 14.35 7.90
C ALA A 468 -16.40 14.16 6.37
N ALA A 469 -15.52 13.26 5.92
CA ALA A 469 -15.32 12.94 4.51
C ALA A 469 -16.58 12.32 3.89
N HIS A 470 -17.22 11.39 4.59
CA HIS A 470 -18.47 10.75 4.17
C HIS A 470 -19.59 11.78 4.04
N HIS A 471 -19.77 12.65 5.05
CA HIS A 471 -20.76 13.73 5.00
C HIS A 471 -20.51 14.68 3.83
N CYS A 472 -19.27 15.03 3.51
CA CYS A 472 -18.97 15.84 2.33
C CYS A 472 -19.45 15.13 1.05
N CYS A 473 -19.13 13.84 0.90
CA CYS A 473 -19.51 13.07 -0.28
C CYS A 473 -21.03 12.93 -0.41
N ASP A 474 -21.74 12.67 0.69
CA ASP A 474 -23.21 12.61 0.73
C ASP A 474 -23.87 13.93 0.33
N ARG A 475 -23.17 15.05 0.52
CA ARG A 475 -23.59 16.38 0.09
C ARG A 475 -23.17 16.74 -1.32
N GLY A 476 -22.62 15.80 -2.08
CA GLY A 476 -22.15 16.03 -3.43
C GLY A 476 -20.89 16.90 -3.46
N VAL A 477 -20.07 16.88 -2.40
CA VAL A 477 -18.85 17.67 -2.27
C VAL A 477 -17.63 16.75 -2.15
N LEU A 478 -16.66 16.96 -3.03
CA LEU A 478 -15.35 16.30 -2.97
C LEU A 478 -14.31 17.28 -2.40
N HIS A 479 -13.75 16.98 -1.23
CA HIS A 479 -12.81 17.88 -0.57
C HIS A 479 -11.43 17.98 -1.28
N ARG A 480 -10.92 16.86 -1.79
CA ARG A 480 -9.61 16.67 -2.45
C ARG A 480 -8.34 16.96 -1.64
N ASP A 481 -8.43 17.64 -0.50
CA ASP A 481 -7.24 18.01 0.30
C ASP A 481 -7.37 17.68 1.80
N ILE A 482 -7.79 16.45 2.13
CA ILE A 482 -7.89 16.02 3.55
C ILE A 482 -6.50 15.64 4.06
N LYS A 483 -5.97 16.43 5.00
CA LYS A 483 -4.64 16.29 5.61
C LYS A 483 -4.64 16.91 7.01
N GLU A 484 -3.57 16.69 7.77
CA GLU A 484 -3.44 17.18 9.14
C GLU A 484 -3.60 18.71 9.26
N GLU A 485 -3.08 19.48 8.31
CA GLU A 485 -3.17 20.94 8.32
C GLU A 485 -4.59 21.46 8.09
N ASN A 486 -5.44 20.65 7.46
CA ASN A 486 -6.84 20.98 7.17
C ASN A 486 -7.81 20.33 8.18
N LEU A 487 -7.30 19.86 9.32
CA LEU A 487 -8.09 19.31 10.41
C LEU A 487 -7.81 20.11 11.68
N LEU A 488 -8.84 20.74 12.26
CA LEU A 488 -8.75 21.33 13.58
C LEU A 488 -9.07 20.30 14.64
N ILE A 489 -8.31 20.28 15.73
CA ILE A 489 -8.56 19.45 16.90
C ILE A 489 -8.71 20.33 18.15
N ASN A 490 -9.77 20.05 18.92
CA ASN A 490 -9.93 20.63 20.25
C ASN A 490 -9.01 19.88 21.23
N THR A 491 -8.10 20.59 21.88
CA THR A 491 -7.08 19.97 22.74
C THR A 491 -7.64 19.36 24.03
N ASP A 492 -8.84 19.78 24.43
CA ASP A 492 -9.47 19.34 25.67
C ASP A 492 -10.40 18.15 25.42
N THR A 493 -11.04 18.10 24.24
CA THR A 493 -12.07 17.09 23.92
C THR A 493 -11.70 16.10 22.82
N LEU A 494 -10.60 16.34 22.09
CA LEU A 494 -10.22 15.64 20.85
C LEU A 494 -11.31 15.66 19.75
N GLU A 495 -12.24 16.63 19.81
CA GLU A 495 -13.20 16.84 18.72
C GLU A 495 -12.46 17.37 17.49
N VAL A 496 -12.67 16.72 16.34
CA VAL A 496 -12.01 17.04 15.07
C VAL A 496 -13.00 17.70 14.11
N LYS A 497 -12.57 18.78 13.46
CA LYS A 497 -13.33 19.47 12.41
C LYS A 497 -12.52 19.68 11.14
N LEU A 498 -13.06 19.23 10.02
CA LEU A 498 -12.53 19.48 8.68
C LEU A 498 -12.75 20.94 8.28
N ILE A 499 -11.69 21.55 7.73
CA ILE A 499 -11.66 22.93 7.25
C ILE A 499 -11.11 22.99 5.82
N ASP A 500 -11.23 24.17 5.20
CA ASP A 500 -10.62 24.56 3.92
C ASP A 500 -11.07 23.76 2.69
N PHE A 501 -12.20 24.19 2.13
CA PHE A 501 -12.77 23.65 0.90
C PHE A 501 -12.21 24.33 -0.37
N GLY A 502 -11.13 25.12 -0.27
CA GLY A 502 -10.58 25.91 -1.37
C GLY A 502 -10.08 25.07 -2.55
N SER A 503 -9.65 23.83 -2.27
CA SER A 503 -9.19 22.85 -3.27
C SER A 503 -10.29 21.89 -3.72
N GLY A 504 -11.51 21.99 -3.18
CA GLY A 504 -12.60 21.04 -3.42
C GLY A 504 -13.25 21.17 -4.79
N ASP A 505 -14.19 20.27 -5.06
CA ASP A 505 -15.02 20.24 -6.27
C ASP A 505 -16.41 19.67 -5.96
N LEU A 506 -17.33 19.79 -6.92
CA LEU A 506 -18.57 18.99 -6.90
C LEU A 506 -18.21 17.53 -7.12
N LEU A 507 -18.76 16.64 -6.27
CA LEU A 507 -18.66 15.20 -6.46
C LEU A 507 -19.42 14.80 -7.72
N LYS A 508 -18.81 13.97 -8.57
CA LYS A 508 -19.40 13.48 -9.81
C LYS A 508 -19.04 12.01 -10.04
N ASP A 509 -19.90 11.31 -10.79
CA ASP A 509 -19.72 9.90 -11.16
C ASP A 509 -18.83 9.71 -12.41
N THR A 510 -18.19 10.78 -12.86
CA THR A 510 -17.24 10.76 -13.98
C THR A 510 -15.82 10.99 -13.49
N PRO A 511 -14.80 10.51 -14.21
CA PRO A 511 -13.41 10.74 -13.81
C PRO A 511 -13.05 12.23 -13.76
N TYR A 512 -12.15 12.57 -12.84
CA TYR A 512 -11.49 13.87 -12.77
C TYR A 512 -10.15 13.79 -13.48
N GLU A 513 -9.85 14.80 -14.30
CA GLU A 513 -8.58 14.93 -15.04
C GLU A 513 -7.67 15.98 -14.39
N GLU A 514 -8.24 16.84 -13.54
CA GLU A 514 -7.50 17.84 -12.78
C GLU A 514 -7.47 17.47 -11.28
N TYR A 515 -6.31 17.69 -10.68
CA TYR A 515 -6.11 17.51 -9.24
C TYR A 515 -5.50 18.78 -8.64
N SER A 516 -6.21 19.39 -7.69
CA SER A 516 -5.79 20.60 -6.99
C SER A 516 -5.47 20.37 -5.51
N GLY A 517 -5.44 19.12 -5.06
CA GLY A 517 -5.06 18.76 -3.69
C GLY A 517 -3.55 18.66 -3.46
N THR A 518 -3.16 18.30 -2.24
CA THR A 518 -1.76 18.09 -1.86
C THR A 518 -1.14 16.92 -2.61
N TYR A 519 0.09 17.14 -3.08
CA TYR A 519 0.81 16.24 -3.98
C TYR A 519 0.97 14.81 -3.42
N PHE A 520 1.36 14.66 -2.16
CA PHE A 520 1.61 13.36 -1.52
C PHE A 520 0.34 12.52 -1.27
N LEU A 521 -0.85 13.11 -1.43
CA LEU A 521 -2.13 12.41 -1.30
C LEU A 521 -2.65 11.87 -2.64
N LYS A 522 -1.94 12.12 -3.75
CA LYS A 522 -2.38 11.69 -5.07
C LYS A 522 -2.48 10.16 -5.12
N PRO A 523 -3.62 9.62 -5.56
CA PRO A 523 -3.78 8.19 -5.70
C PRO A 523 -3.02 7.70 -6.97
N PRO A 524 -2.60 6.43 -7.02
CA PRO A 524 -1.72 5.92 -8.06
C PRO A 524 -2.35 5.96 -9.46
N GLU A 525 -3.67 5.82 -9.57
CA GLU A 525 -4.38 5.90 -10.85
C GLU A 525 -4.27 7.27 -11.53
N LEU A 526 -4.16 8.35 -10.75
CA LEU A 526 -3.97 9.69 -11.28
C LEU A 526 -2.59 9.84 -11.91
N LEU A 527 -1.57 9.18 -11.37
CA LEU A 527 -0.20 9.21 -11.91
C LEU A 527 -0.05 8.36 -13.16
N LYS A 528 -0.85 7.29 -13.25
CA LYS A 528 -0.78 6.31 -14.32
C LYS A 528 -1.62 6.70 -15.54
N ASN A 529 -2.81 7.25 -15.29
CA ASN A 529 -3.82 7.45 -16.32
C ASN A 529 -4.29 8.91 -16.42
N ASP A 530 -3.72 9.83 -15.63
CA ASP A 530 -4.17 11.23 -15.48
C ASP A 530 -5.66 11.36 -15.12
N LYS A 531 -6.24 10.30 -14.52
CA LYS A 531 -7.66 10.22 -14.18
C LYS A 531 -7.90 9.49 -12.86
N TYR A 532 -8.88 9.95 -12.10
CA TYR A 532 -9.31 9.30 -10.86
C TYR A 532 -10.81 9.47 -10.60
N MET A 533 -11.36 8.60 -9.75
CA MET A 533 -12.72 8.71 -9.22
C MET A 533 -12.69 9.34 -7.83
N GLY A 534 -13.66 10.22 -7.53
CA GLY A 534 -13.65 11.05 -6.33
C GLY A 534 -13.63 10.25 -5.01
N ILE A 535 -14.57 9.32 -4.84
CA ILE A 535 -14.67 8.51 -3.61
C ILE A 535 -13.42 7.63 -3.42
N PRO A 536 -13.00 6.78 -4.37
CA PRO A 536 -11.80 5.97 -4.21
C PRO A 536 -10.53 6.77 -3.92
N ALA A 537 -10.37 7.96 -4.52
CA ALA A 537 -9.24 8.83 -4.24
C ALA A 537 -9.29 9.41 -2.81
N THR A 538 -10.49 9.70 -2.30
CA THR A 538 -10.67 10.13 -0.90
C THR A 538 -10.28 9.02 0.07
N ILE A 539 -10.69 7.78 -0.20
CA ILE A 539 -10.32 6.60 0.62
C ILE A 539 -8.81 6.39 0.64
N TRP A 540 -8.14 6.52 -0.51
CA TRP A 540 -6.67 6.50 -0.58
C TRP A 540 -6.04 7.58 0.32
N GLY A 541 -6.49 8.83 0.18
CA GLY A 541 -6.01 9.94 1.01
C GLY A 541 -6.19 9.72 2.51
N LEU A 542 -7.31 9.10 2.92
CA LEU A 542 -7.56 8.70 4.31
C LEU A 542 -6.57 7.63 4.79
N GLY A 543 -6.20 6.67 3.94
CA GLY A 543 -5.15 5.68 4.24
C GLY A 543 -3.78 6.33 4.44
N VAL A 544 -3.42 7.28 3.57
CA VAL A 544 -2.17 8.04 3.69
C VAL A 544 -2.15 8.87 4.98
N LEU A 545 -3.25 9.53 5.32
CA LEU A 545 -3.38 10.31 6.54
C LEU A 545 -3.25 9.43 7.79
N LEU A 546 -3.97 8.30 7.87
CA LEU A 546 -3.88 7.36 8.99
C LEU A 546 -2.44 6.88 9.19
N PHE A 547 -1.76 6.52 8.11
CA PHE A 547 -0.35 6.13 8.18
C PHE A 547 0.54 7.28 8.71
N SER A 548 0.33 8.50 8.23
CA SER A 548 1.08 9.68 8.70
C SER A 548 0.88 9.92 10.20
N LEU A 549 -0.36 9.85 10.69
CA LEU A 549 -0.68 10.06 12.10
C LEU A 549 0.02 9.04 13.02
N LEU A 550 0.23 7.82 12.54
CA LEU A 550 0.83 6.74 13.34
C LEU A 550 2.36 6.66 13.26
N CYS A 551 2.93 7.09 12.13
CA CYS A 551 4.35 6.92 11.84
C CYS A 551 5.12 8.25 11.79
N GLY A 552 4.43 9.38 11.81
CA GLY A 552 4.99 10.73 11.83
C GLY A 552 5.70 11.19 10.57
N VAL A 553 5.47 10.51 9.44
CA VAL A 553 6.09 10.87 8.16
C VAL A 553 5.14 10.61 6.98
N TYR A 554 4.95 11.61 6.12
CA TYR A 554 4.36 11.45 4.78
C TYR A 554 5.38 10.78 3.83
N ARG A 555 5.59 9.46 3.92
CA ARG A 555 6.59 8.73 3.10
C ARG A 555 6.08 8.25 1.74
N PHE A 556 5.38 9.09 0.99
CA PHE A 556 4.96 8.74 -0.36
C PHE A 556 5.50 9.73 -1.38
N ASP A 557 6.82 9.70 -1.63
CA ASP A 557 7.33 10.29 -2.88
C ASP A 557 6.99 9.36 -4.04
N ILE A 558 5.90 9.72 -4.70
CA ILE A 558 5.31 9.00 -5.82
C ILE A 558 6.17 9.01 -7.10
N HIS A 559 7.20 9.86 -7.19
CA HIS A 559 8.14 9.85 -8.33
C HIS A 559 9.33 8.92 -8.11
N GLU A 560 9.69 8.64 -6.86
CA GLU A 560 10.66 7.61 -6.47
C GLU A 560 9.99 6.60 -5.53
N ASN A 561 9.16 5.77 -6.16
CA ASN A 561 8.65 4.54 -5.61
C ASN A 561 7.75 4.63 -4.35
N VAL A 562 6.45 4.53 -4.61
CA VAL A 562 5.51 3.77 -3.74
C VAL A 562 6.01 2.33 -3.47
N PHE A 563 6.96 1.84 -4.29
CA PHE A 563 7.54 0.50 -4.29
C PHE A 563 8.91 0.33 -3.58
N ASP A 564 9.69 1.39 -3.28
CA ASP A 564 11.01 1.34 -2.59
C ASP A 564 10.96 2.07 -1.24
N ALA A 565 9.92 2.86 -0.97
CA ALA A 565 9.57 3.21 0.39
C ALA A 565 9.22 1.89 1.10
N HIS A 566 10.21 1.34 1.80
CA HIS A 566 9.95 0.58 3.00
C HIS A 566 8.83 1.35 3.73
N LEU A 567 7.64 0.76 3.79
CA LEU A 567 6.86 0.83 5.01
C LEU A 567 7.85 0.31 6.07
N GLU A 568 8.68 1.19 6.63
CA GLU A 568 9.32 0.96 7.90
C GLU A 568 8.16 0.96 8.88
N LEU A 569 7.46 -0.17 8.91
CA LEU A 569 6.32 -0.41 9.75
C LEU A 569 6.79 -0.12 11.16
N CYS A 570 6.16 0.86 11.81
CA CYS A 570 6.23 1.01 13.25
C CYS A 570 5.97 -0.39 13.84
N PRO A 571 6.92 -0.99 14.59
CA PRO A 571 6.84 -2.38 15.06
C PRO A 571 5.68 -2.65 16.05
N ASP A 572 4.88 -1.64 16.35
CA ASP A 572 3.85 -1.64 17.40
C ASP A 572 2.42 -1.46 16.90
N LEU A 573 2.17 -1.39 15.58
CA LEU A 573 0.81 -1.30 15.05
C LEU A 573 0.03 -2.60 15.27
N SER A 574 -1.23 -2.50 15.68
CA SER A 574 -2.16 -3.61 15.77
C SER A 574 -2.46 -4.19 14.40
N ARG A 575 -2.83 -5.47 14.37
CA ARG A 575 -3.18 -6.19 13.15
C ARG A 575 -4.30 -5.48 12.41
N GLU A 576 -5.32 -5.06 13.14
CA GLU A 576 -6.51 -4.42 12.61
C GLU A 576 -6.17 -3.03 12.03
N CYS A 577 -5.23 -2.31 12.64
CA CYS A 577 -4.76 -1.04 12.11
C CYS A 577 -4.06 -1.21 10.76
N PHE A 578 -3.13 -2.16 10.70
CA PHE A 578 -2.37 -2.45 9.50
C PHE A 578 -3.29 -2.91 8.35
N ASP A 579 -4.26 -3.77 8.64
CA ASP A 579 -5.23 -4.24 7.67
C ASP A 579 -6.04 -3.08 7.06
N LEU A 580 -6.53 -2.16 7.90
CA LEU A 580 -7.27 -0.97 7.46
C LEU A 580 -6.42 -0.08 6.54
N ILE A 581 -5.18 0.22 6.94
CA ILE A 581 -4.26 1.04 6.13
C ILE A 581 -4.05 0.41 4.76
N MET A 582 -3.75 -0.89 4.73
CA MET A 582 -3.48 -1.60 3.48
C MET A 582 -4.72 -1.69 2.59
N TRP A 583 -5.92 -1.82 3.17
CA TRP A 583 -7.15 -1.85 2.41
C TRP A 583 -7.48 -0.49 1.77
N CYS A 584 -7.26 0.62 2.50
CA CYS A 584 -7.38 1.98 1.95
C CYS A 584 -6.38 2.25 0.82
N LEU A 585 -5.15 1.73 0.96
CA LEU A 585 -4.04 1.92 0.02
C LEU A 585 -4.00 0.84 -1.09
N GLU A 586 -5.13 0.21 -1.39
CA GLU A 586 -5.23 -0.72 -2.51
C GLU A 586 -5.06 0.02 -3.85
N PHE A 587 -4.26 -0.56 -4.75
CA PHE A 587 -3.86 0.10 -5.99
C PHE A 587 -5.01 0.15 -6.99
N ASN A 588 -5.83 -0.91 -7.04
CA ASN A 588 -7.06 -0.86 -7.80
C ASN A 588 -8.10 -0.03 -7.03
N PRO A 589 -8.53 1.15 -7.52
CA PRO A 589 -9.52 1.98 -6.84
C PRO A 589 -10.85 1.26 -6.57
N GLU A 590 -11.21 0.26 -7.38
CA GLU A 590 -12.46 -0.51 -7.22
C GLU A 590 -12.41 -1.50 -6.05
N MET A 591 -11.23 -1.83 -5.55
CA MET A 591 -11.03 -2.78 -4.44
C MET A 591 -10.90 -2.09 -3.08
N ARG A 592 -10.84 -0.76 -3.05
CA ARG A 592 -10.80 0.04 -1.82
C ARG A 592 -12.16 -0.05 -1.08
N PRO A 593 -12.16 0.05 0.25
CA PRO A 593 -13.39 -0.01 1.03
C PRO A 593 -14.33 1.15 0.72
N SER A 594 -15.64 0.93 0.88
CA SER A 594 -16.60 2.03 0.98
C SER A 594 -16.51 2.72 2.35
N PHE A 595 -17.13 3.90 2.50
CA PHE A 595 -17.23 4.56 3.81
C PHE A 595 -17.94 3.69 4.85
N ASP A 596 -18.97 2.97 4.42
CA ASP A 596 -19.71 2.02 5.25
C ASP A 596 -18.83 0.86 5.73
N ASP A 597 -17.95 0.36 4.86
CA ASP A 597 -16.99 -0.67 5.21
C ASP A 597 -15.93 -0.14 6.19
N LEU A 598 -15.42 1.07 5.96
CA LEU A 598 -14.43 1.71 6.84
C LEU A 598 -14.93 1.82 8.28
N VAL A 599 -16.14 2.35 8.49
CA VAL A 599 -16.69 2.57 9.85
C VAL A 599 -17.01 1.25 10.56
N ARG A 600 -17.25 0.17 9.80
CA ARG A 600 -17.50 -1.18 10.34
C ARG A 600 -16.24 -2.01 10.52
N HIS A 601 -15.08 -1.50 10.11
CA HIS A 601 -13.82 -2.22 10.21
C HIS A 601 -13.47 -2.55 11.67
N GLU A 602 -12.89 -3.73 11.90
CA GLU A 602 -12.61 -4.25 13.26
C GLU A 602 -11.76 -3.28 14.10
N TRP A 603 -10.87 -2.52 13.45
CA TRP A 603 -10.04 -1.50 14.11
C TRP A 603 -10.84 -0.42 14.84
N PHE A 604 -12.08 -0.14 14.45
CA PHE A 604 -12.96 0.85 15.11
C PHE A 604 -13.87 0.25 16.19
N THR A 605 -13.77 -1.05 16.48
CA THR A 605 -14.66 -1.73 17.44
C THR A 605 -14.13 -1.71 18.88
N GLU A 606 -15.04 -1.71 19.88
CA GLU A 606 -14.72 -1.60 21.32
C GLU A 606 -13.82 -2.73 21.85
N ALA A 607 -13.83 -3.92 21.24
CA ALA A 607 -13.01 -5.07 21.66
C ALA A 607 -11.47 -4.79 21.61
N VAL A 608 -11.05 -3.77 20.87
CA VAL A 608 -9.66 -3.31 20.79
C VAL A 608 -9.32 -2.31 21.91
N GLN A 609 -10.30 -1.61 22.49
CA GLN A 609 -10.10 -0.66 23.60
C GLN A 609 -9.60 -1.37 24.87
N ASP A 610 -10.15 -2.54 25.19
CA ASP A 610 -9.78 -3.33 26.37
C ASP A 610 -8.36 -3.93 26.29
N LYS A 611 -7.88 -4.32 25.09
CA LYS A 611 -6.54 -4.89 24.92
C LYS A 611 -5.41 -3.87 25.13
N VAL A 612 -5.69 -2.58 24.89
CA VAL A 612 -4.72 -1.47 25.09
C VAL A 612 -4.65 -1.06 26.56
N GLU A 613 -5.78 -0.98 27.27
CA GLU A 613 -5.78 -0.67 28.71
C GLU A 613 -5.09 -1.73 29.56
N VAL A 614 -5.24 -3.02 29.20
CA VAL A 614 -4.61 -4.13 29.93
C VAL A 614 -3.07 -4.08 29.82
N ARG A 615 -2.50 -3.54 28.74
CA ARG A 615 -1.04 -3.35 28.62
C ARG A 615 -0.50 -2.13 29.36
N GLN A 616 -1.33 -1.11 29.64
CA GLN A 616 -0.88 0.10 30.36
C GLN A 616 -1.04 0.01 31.89
N ARG A 617 -1.89 -0.88 32.44
CA ARG A 617 -2.06 -1.05 33.90
C ARG A 617 -1.06 -2.00 34.57
N GLY A 618 0.02 -2.38 33.89
CA GLY A 618 1.05 -3.31 34.38
C GLY A 618 2.08 -2.76 35.37
N TYR A 619 1.99 -1.49 35.80
CA TYR A 619 2.87 -0.92 36.83
C TYR A 619 2.04 -0.18 37.88
N SER A 620 1.56 -0.91 38.88
CA SER A 620 1.14 -0.35 40.16
C SER A 620 1.81 -1.17 41.25
N THR A 621 2.85 -0.59 41.85
CA THR A 621 3.59 -1.16 42.98
C THR A 621 2.68 -1.32 44.20
N PRO A 622 2.72 -2.45 44.93
CA PRO A 622 2.06 -2.54 46.23
C PRO A 622 2.91 -1.83 47.31
N ASN A 623 2.21 -1.17 48.25
CA ASN A 623 2.73 -0.55 49.47
C ASN A 623 3.53 -1.49 50.37
#